data_AF-A0A9E4FLE1-F1
#
_entry.id   AF-A0A9E4FLE1-F1
#
_cell.length_a   1.000
_cell.length_b   1.000
_cell.length_c   1.000
_cell.angle_alpha   90.00
_cell.angle_beta   90.00
_cell.angle_gamma   90.00
#
_symmetry.space_group_name_H-M   'P 1'
#
loop_
_entity.id
_entity.type
_entity.pdbx_description
1 polymer ?
#
loop_
_entity_poly.entity_id
_entity_poly.type
_entity_poly.pdbx_seq_one_letter_code
_entity_poly.pdbx_strand_id
1 'polypeptide(L)'
;MEITVPPKLSTEIAPRHHVGLELAIPVMKAWDGYGKGLLDEESLFLEEVDIQRLGAVIAKTVTMCPREGNPEPRWYPSSWRQARKASESIYINSIGLTNPGIRVALDELAPLWARWDIPVVLSIAGETVEEFGSMAAMANRTPGIAAIELNLSCPNIENGAHFS
;
A
#
# COMPACT_ATOMS: atom_id res chain seq x y z
N MET A 1 30.49 -31.24 -10.05
CA MET A 1 30.20 -29.83 -9.74
C MET A 1 28.70 -29.66 -9.96
N GLU A 2 27.90 -29.76 -8.91
CA GLU A 2 26.45 -29.55 -9.02
C GLU A 2 26.19 -28.08 -9.28
N ILE A 3 25.66 -27.76 -10.45
CA ILE A 3 25.16 -26.43 -10.76
C ILE A 3 23.80 -26.34 -10.08
N THR A 4 23.76 -25.76 -8.87
CA THR A 4 22.50 -25.42 -8.22
C THR A 4 21.89 -24.23 -8.97
N VAL A 5 20.84 -24.51 -9.75
CA VAL A 5 20.03 -23.45 -10.35
C VAL A 5 19.35 -22.71 -9.18
N PRO A 6 19.53 -21.38 -9.04
CA PRO A 6 18.87 -20.64 -7.98
C PRO A 6 17.34 -20.78 -8.12
N PRO A 7 16.59 -20.85 -7.00
CA PRO A 7 15.15 -21.00 -7.06
C PRO A 7 14.52 -19.82 -7.82
N LYS A 8 13.58 -20.12 -8.73
CA LYS A 8 12.78 -19.09 -9.40
C LYS A 8 11.80 -18.50 -8.38
N LEU A 9 12.04 -17.25 -7.99
CA LEU A 9 11.21 -16.53 -7.00
C LEU A 9 10.07 -15.72 -7.66
N SER A 10 10.16 -15.45 -8.96
CA SER A 10 9.15 -14.68 -9.68
C SER A 10 7.78 -15.36 -9.61
N THR A 11 6.73 -14.58 -9.38
CA THR A 11 5.37 -15.07 -9.13
C THR A 11 4.37 -14.26 -9.95
N GLU A 12 3.56 -14.91 -10.79
CA GLU A 12 2.41 -14.31 -11.45
C GLU A 12 1.19 -14.40 -10.52
N ILE A 13 0.69 -13.26 -10.04
CA ILE A 13 -0.39 -13.20 -9.03
C ILE A 13 -1.79 -12.95 -9.63
N ALA A 14 -1.88 -12.66 -10.93
CA ALA A 14 -3.13 -12.51 -11.67
C ALA A 14 -3.16 -13.33 -12.98
N PRO A 15 -2.87 -14.65 -12.95
CA PRO A 15 -2.65 -15.48 -14.16
C PRO A 15 -3.86 -15.64 -15.08
N ARG A 16 -5.07 -15.30 -14.59
CA ARG A 16 -6.33 -15.36 -15.36
C ARG A 16 -6.80 -14.00 -15.84
N HIS A 17 -6.14 -12.92 -15.43
CA HIS A 17 -6.44 -11.58 -15.88
C HIS A 17 -5.72 -11.32 -17.20
N HIS A 18 -6.39 -10.70 -18.16
CA HIS A 18 -5.83 -10.46 -19.51
C HIS A 18 -4.57 -9.58 -19.52
N VAL A 19 -4.32 -8.81 -18.46
CA VAL A 19 -3.09 -8.01 -18.27
C VAL A 19 -2.02 -8.77 -17.49
N GLY A 20 -2.39 -9.72 -16.61
CA GLY A 20 -1.48 -10.33 -15.64
C GLY A 20 -0.94 -9.35 -14.59
N LEU A 21 -0.15 -9.87 -13.65
CA LEU A 21 0.69 -9.12 -12.72
C LEU A 21 1.84 -10.03 -12.24
N GLU A 22 2.98 -9.93 -12.91
CA GLU A 22 4.19 -10.66 -12.56
C GLU A 22 5.03 -9.87 -11.53
N LEU A 23 5.35 -10.51 -10.42
CA LEU A 23 6.26 -10.00 -9.41
C LEU A 23 7.63 -10.65 -9.58
N ALA A 24 8.71 -9.88 -9.54
CA ALA A 24 10.08 -10.41 -9.63
C ALA A 24 10.42 -11.35 -8.46
N ILE A 25 9.86 -11.07 -7.28
CA ILE A 25 9.94 -11.89 -6.06
C ILE A 25 8.60 -11.79 -5.31
N PRO A 26 8.24 -12.72 -4.40
CA PRO A 26 6.94 -12.70 -3.72
C PRO A 26 6.93 -11.78 -2.49
N VAL A 27 7.85 -10.80 -2.42
CA VAL A 27 7.98 -9.87 -1.29
C VAL A 27 7.48 -8.51 -1.72
N MET A 28 6.49 -8.01 -1.00
CA MET A 28 5.90 -6.70 -1.20
C MET A 28 6.03 -5.87 0.09
N LYS A 29 6.23 -4.57 -0.03
CA LYS A 29 6.21 -3.67 1.14
C LYS A 29 4.86 -2.98 1.23
N ALA A 30 4.16 -3.16 2.34
CA ALA A 30 3.04 -2.30 2.71
C ALA A 30 3.60 -0.95 3.17
N TRP A 31 3.26 0.12 2.43
CA TRP A 31 3.73 1.46 2.71
C TRP A 31 2.74 2.21 3.59
N ASP A 32 3.12 2.47 4.84
CA ASP A 32 2.33 3.31 5.74
C ASP A 32 3.12 4.53 6.28
N GLY A 33 4.43 4.57 6.03
CA GLY A 33 5.32 5.69 6.36
C GLY A 33 5.20 6.14 7.83
N TYR A 34 5.05 5.20 8.77
CA TYR A 34 4.74 5.46 10.19
C TYR A 34 3.60 6.47 10.40
N GLY A 35 2.55 6.39 9.58
CA GLY A 35 1.37 7.23 9.70
C GLY A 35 1.50 8.62 9.05
N LYS A 36 2.64 8.95 8.43
CA LYS A 36 2.89 10.31 7.89
C LYS A 36 3.36 10.35 6.44
N GLY A 37 3.93 9.27 5.90
CA GLY A 37 4.51 9.29 4.55
C GLY A 37 3.53 8.94 3.44
N LEU A 38 3.48 9.76 2.40
CA LEU A 38 3.04 9.34 1.07
C LEU A 38 4.12 8.42 0.47
N LEU A 39 3.77 7.64 -0.55
CA LEU A 39 4.75 6.85 -1.28
C LEU A 39 5.42 7.76 -2.33
N ASP A 40 6.32 8.61 -1.87
CA ASP A 40 7.07 9.60 -2.66
C ASP A 40 8.60 9.44 -2.53
N GLU A 41 9.37 10.17 -3.35
CA GLU A 41 10.84 10.06 -3.38
C GLU A 41 11.49 10.44 -2.03
N GLU A 42 10.95 11.43 -1.33
CA GLU A 42 11.46 11.87 -0.03
C GLU A 42 11.29 10.76 1.02
N SER A 43 10.12 10.14 1.06
CA SER A 43 9.80 9.11 2.03
C SER A 43 10.61 7.82 1.78
N LEU A 44 10.89 7.48 0.51
CA LEU A 44 11.81 6.37 0.17
C LEU A 44 13.23 6.62 0.66
N PHE A 45 13.73 7.85 0.47
CA PHE A 45 15.07 8.25 0.93
C PHE A 45 15.20 8.16 2.45
N LEU A 46 14.19 8.63 3.20
CA LEU A 46 14.19 8.62 4.67
C LEU A 46 14.14 7.20 5.27
N GLU A 47 13.47 6.25 4.61
CA GLU A 47 13.38 4.87 5.08
C GLU A 47 14.57 3.99 4.64
N GLU A 48 15.51 4.51 3.84
CA GLU A 48 16.64 3.75 3.30
C GLU A 48 16.19 2.49 2.52
N VAL A 49 15.02 2.56 1.85
CA VAL A 49 14.43 1.42 1.13
C VAL A 49 14.74 1.53 -0.36
N ASP A 50 15.52 0.58 -0.87
CA ASP A 50 15.64 0.35 -2.31
C ASP A 50 14.45 -0.47 -2.81
N ILE A 51 13.43 0.23 -3.30
CA ILE A 51 12.19 -0.38 -3.78
C ILE A 51 12.41 -1.27 -5.00
N GLN A 52 13.48 -1.06 -5.78
CA GLN A 52 13.76 -1.83 -7.00
C GLN A 52 14.09 -3.29 -6.71
N ARG A 53 14.33 -3.64 -5.44
CA ARG A 53 14.57 -5.01 -4.99
C ARG A 53 13.31 -5.72 -4.50
N LEU A 54 12.16 -5.04 -4.50
CA LEU A 54 10.88 -5.60 -4.10
C LEU A 54 10.13 -6.15 -5.31
N GLY A 55 9.20 -7.08 -5.06
CA GLY A 55 8.26 -7.56 -6.08
C GLY A 55 7.20 -6.54 -6.40
N ALA A 56 6.73 -5.78 -5.39
CA ALA A 56 5.80 -4.67 -5.52
C ALA A 56 5.87 -3.77 -4.27
N VAL A 57 5.24 -2.60 -4.36
CA VAL A 57 4.89 -1.78 -3.18
C VAL A 57 3.38 -1.58 -3.14
N ILE A 58 2.79 -1.75 -1.96
CA ILE A 58 1.39 -1.41 -1.71
C ILE A 58 1.39 -0.01 -1.12
N ALA A 59 0.86 0.95 -1.87
CA ALA A 59 0.75 2.33 -1.43
C ALA A 59 -0.20 2.44 -0.22
N LYS A 60 0.00 3.49 0.58
CA LYS A 60 -0.86 3.79 1.73
C LYS A 60 -2.33 3.80 1.32
N THR A 61 -3.18 3.19 2.14
CA THR A 61 -4.62 3.19 1.89
C THR A 61 -5.15 4.62 1.81
N VAL A 62 -5.82 4.95 0.71
CA VAL A 62 -6.53 6.22 0.52
C VAL A 62 -8.04 6.03 0.61
N THR A 63 -8.75 7.10 0.97
CA THR A 63 -10.21 7.18 0.95
C THR A 63 -10.69 8.17 -0.12
N MET A 64 -11.99 8.27 -0.38
CA MET A 64 -12.51 9.23 -1.37
C MET A 64 -12.07 10.67 -1.05
N CYS A 65 -12.23 11.06 0.21
CA CYS A 65 -11.83 12.36 0.74
C CYS A 65 -10.61 12.22 1.69
N PRO A 66 -9.86 13.31 1.94
CA PRO A 66 -8.81 13.31 2.95
C PRO A 66 -9.34 12.94 4.34
N ARG A 67 -8.51 12.28 5.14
CA ARG A 67 -8.78 11.95 6.55
C ARG A 67 -7.59 12.35 7.41
N GLU A 68 -7.86 13.02 8.52
CA GLU A 68 -6.82 13.35 9.51
C GLU A 68 -6.38 12.13 10.33
N GLY A 69 -7.28 11.16 10.50
CA GLY A 69 -7.11 9.99 11.36
C GLY A 69 -7.32 10.27 12.85
N ASN A 70 -6.94 9.31 13.69
CA ASN A 70 -7.23 9.36 15.13
C ASN A 70 -6.37 10.40 15.87
N PRO A 71 -6.68 10.80 17.10
CA PRO A 71 -5.77 11.63 17.91
C PRO A 71 -4.42 10.95 18.19
N GLU A 72 -3.36 11.73 18.39
CA GLU A 72 -2.08 11.21 18.88
C GLU A 72 -2.17 10.82 20.37
N PRO A 73 -1.41 9.81 20.85
CA PRO A 73 -0.42 9.02 20.11
C PRO A 73 -1.05 7.90 19.26
N ARG A 74 -0.61 7.77 18.00
CA ARG A 74 -1.11 6.76 17.05
C ARG A 74 -0.25 5.50 16.95
N TRP A 75 0.93 5.48 17.56
CA TRP A 75 1.90 4.39 17.44
C TRP A 75 2.57 4.06 18.77
N TYR A 76 2.87 2.78 18.95
CA TYR A 76 3.79 2.29 19.96
C TYR A 76 4.60 1.11 19.40
N PRO A 77 5.94 1.10 19.54
CA PRO A 77 6.80 2.17 20.04
C PRO A 77 6.82 3.38 19.09
N SER A 78 7.29 4.54 19.56
CA SER A 78 7.18 5.81 18.81
C SER A 78 8.00 5.86 17.50
N SER A 79 8.88 4.89 17.26
CA SER A 79 9.51 4.63 15.96
C SER A 79 10.09 3.22 15.89
N TRP A 80 10.26 2.69 14.69
CA TRP A 80 10.97 1.41 14.50
C TRP A 80 12.42 1.43 14.97
N ARG A 81 13.13 2.57 14.86
CA ARG A 81 14.50 2.67 15.38
C ARG A 81 14.53 2.46 16.90
N GLN A 82 13.54 3.01 17.61
CA GLN A 82 13.40 2.78 19.05
C GLN A 82 13.03 1.34 19.35
N ALA A 83 12.04 0.79 18.65
CA ALA A 83 11.60 -0.60 18.85
C ALA A 83 12.74 -1.61 18.60
N ARG A 84 13.53 -1.41 17.53
CA ARG A 84 14.70 -2.24 17.26
C ARG A 84 15.76 -2.09 18.35
N LYS A 85 15.99 -0.88 18.85
CA LYS A 85 17.00 -0.60 19.89
C LYS A 85 16.66 -1.27 21.22
N ALA A 86 15.39 -1.26 21.61
CA ALA A 86 14.94 -1.87 22.85
C ALA A 86 14.45 -3.33 22.68
N SER A 87 14.68 -3.92 21.50
CA SER A 87 14.33 -5.31 21.17
C SER A 87 12.84 -5.61 21.32
N GLU A 88 11.97 -4.62 21.06
CA GLU A 88 10.53 -4.84 21.03
C GLU A 88 10.11 -5.66 19.80
N SER A 89 9.29 -6.67 20.06
CA SER A 89 8.60 -7.48 19.06
C SER A 89 7.15 -7.07 18.84
N ILE A 90 6.59 -6.20 19.69
CA ILE A 90 5.18 -5.77 19.64
C ILE A 90 5.10 -4.34 19.12
N TYR A 91 4.28 -4.15 18.10
CA TYR A 91 3.99 -2.86 17.48
C TYR A 91 2.47 -2.69 17.43
N ILE A 92 1.98 -1.57 17.93
CA ILE A 92 0.55 -1.24 17.98
C ILE A 92 0.35 0.10 17.28
N ASN A 93 -0.68 0.18 16.45
CA ASN A 93 -1.08 1.44 15.83
C ASN A 93 -2.59 1.67 15.93
N SER A 94 -2.97 2.94 15.91
CA SER A 94 -4.35 3.41 15.85
C SER A 94 -4.39 4.63 14.94
N ILE A 95 -4.09 4.43 13.66
CA ILE A 95 -3.93 5.55 12.70
C ILE A 95 -5.25 6.21 12.34
N GLY A 96 -6.32 5.43 12.20
CA GLY A 96 -7.62 5.94 11.75
C GLY A 96 -7.64 6.31 10.26
N LEU A 97 -6.83 5.64 9.44
CA LEU A 97 -6.72 5.88 8.00
C LEU A 97 -6.36 7.35 7.65
N THR A 98 -5.43 7.99 8.36
CA THR A 98 -4.89 9.29 7.95
C THR A 98 -4.40 9.23 6.51
N ASN A 99 -4.97 9.99 5.58
CA ASN A 99 -4.59 9.96 4.17
C ASN A 99 -5.04 11.23 3.43
N PRO A 100 -4.43 11.59 2.29
CA PRO A 100 -4.73 12.83 1.57
C PRO A 100 -5.95 12.73 0.63
N GLY A 101 -6.61 11.57 0.57
CA GLY A 101 -7.67 11.28 -0.38
C GLY A 101 -7.15 10.77 -1.72
N ILE A 102 -8.02 10.10 -2.48
CA ILE A 102 -7.68 9.43 -3.74
C ILE A 102 -7.20 10.40 -4.82
N ARG A 103 -7.73 11.63 -4.87
CA ARG A 103 -7.31 12.61 -5.90
C ARG A 103 -5.82 12.91 -5.82
N VAL A 104 -5.26 13.06 -4.62
CA VAL A 104 -3.81 13.28 -4.44
C VAL A 104 -3.03 12.06 -4.91
N ALA A 105 -3.50 10.84 -4.61
CA ALA A 105 -2.83 9.63 -5.09
C ALA A 105 -2.80 9.54 -6.62
N LEU A 106 -3.90 9.88 -7.30
CA LEU A 106 -3.99 9.78 -8.75
C LEU A 106 -3.29 10.94 -9.48
N ASP A 107 -3.48 12.16 -9.00
CA ASP A 107 -3.05 13.37 -9.70
C ASP A 107 -1.57 13.72 -9.40
N GLU A 108 -1.07 13.38 -8.21
CA GLU A 108 0.28 13.78 -7.75
C GLU A 108 1.24 12.59 -7.63
N LEU A 109 0.79 11.46 -7.06
CA LEU A 109 1.69 10.33 -6.77
C LEU A 109 1.81 9.32 -7.92
N ALA A 110 0.71 8.98 -8.58
CA ALA A 110 0.72 8.02 -9.68
C ALA A 110 1.66 8.41 -10.85
N PRO A 111 1.79 9.70 -11.23
CA PRO A 111 2.79 10.12 -12.22
C PRO A 111 4.23 9.80 -11.82
N LEU A 112 4.54 9.85 -10.52
CA LEU A 112 5.84 9.42 -9.99
C LEU A 112 5.99 7.90 -10.11
N TRP A 113 4.99 7.13 -9.68
CA TRP A 113 4.99 5.66 -9.73
C TRP A 113 5.13 5.11 -11.15
N ALA A 114 4.58 5.82 -12.14
CA ALA A 114 4.71 5.46 -13.56
C ALA A 114 6.15 5.44 -14.07
N ARG A 115 7.10 6.03 -13.33
CA ARG A 115 8.53 6.04 -13.67
C ARG A 115 9.32 4.90 -13.01
N TRP A 116 8.67 4.03 -12.23
CA TRP A 116 9.31 2.96 -11.49
C TRP A 116 9.26 1.64 -12.26
N ASP A 117 10.30 0.80 -12.10
CA ASP A 117 10.38 -0.52 -12.74
C ASP A 117 9.66 -1.62 -11.94
N ILE A 118 9.00 -1.27 -10.83
CA ILE A 118 8.23 -2.19 -9.99
C ILE A 118 6.75 -1.83 -10.01
N PRO A 119 5.85 -2.82 -9.88
CA PRO A 119 4.43 -2.56 -9.76
C PRO A 119 4.09 -1.85 -8.43
N VAL A 120 3.21 -0.85 -8.53
CA VAL A 120 2.57 -0.21 -7.37
C VAL A 120 1.11 -0.65 -7.29
N VAL A 121 0.70 -1.09 -6.11
CA VAL A 121 -0.68 -1.47 -5.79
C VAL A 121 -1.32 -0.31 -5.02
N LEU A 122 -2.40 0.27 -5.55
CA LEU A 122 -3.15 1.30 -4.86
C LEU A 122 -4.11 0.64 -3.85
N SER A 123 -3.88 0.86 -2.57
CA SER A 123 -4.82 0.44 -1.53
C SER A 123 -5.93 1.48 -1.36
N ILE A 124 -7.20 1.05 -1.40
CA ILE A 124 -8.37 1.93 -1.22
C ILE A 124 -9.27 1.43 -0.09
N ALA A 125 -9.87 2.37 0.64
CA ALA A 125 -10.93 2.10 1.60
C ALA A 125 -12.13 3.03 1.33
N GLY A 126 -13.32 2.48 1.47
CA GLY A 126 -14.60 3.20 1.42
C GLY A 126 -15.55 2.70 2.49
N GLU A 127 -16.58 3.49 2.76
CA GLU A 127 -17.65 3.19 3.73
C GLU A 127 -18.85 2.51 3.05
N THR A 128 -18.96 2.60 1.72
CA THR A 128 -20.01 1.95 0.93
C THR A 128 -19.46 1.24 -0.31
N VAL A 129 -20.25 0.30 -0.86
CA VAL A 129 -19.90 -0.39 -2.12
C VAL A 129 -19.78 0.61 -3.26
N GLU A 130 -20.64 1.62 -3.29
CA GLU A 130 -20.64 2.70 -4.27
C GLU A 130 -19.36 3.53 -4.20
N GLU A 131 -18.85 3.79 -2.99
CA GLU A 131 -17.60 4.51 -2.80
C GLU A 131 -16.41 3.69 -3.31
N PHE A 132 -16.33 2.40 -2.98
CA PHE A 132 -15.34 1.49 -3.54
C PHE A 132 -15.39 1.43 -5.07
N GLY A 133 -16.59 1.29 -5.64
CA GLY A 133 -16.79 1.24 -7.09
C GLY A 133 -16.36 2.53 -7.78
N SER A 134 -16.70 3.69 -7.17
CA SER A 134 -16.30 5.00 -7.69
C SER A 134 -14.79 5.18 -7.65
N MET A 135 -14.15 4.83 -6.53
CA MET A 135 -12.69 4.92 -6.38
C MET A 135 -11.95 3.97 -7.33
N ALA A 136 -12.44 2.74 -7.51
CA ALA A 136 -11.88 1.80 -8.47
C ALA A 136 -12.01 2.31 -9.91
N ALA A 137 -13.15 2.91 -10.25
CA ALA A 137 -13.37 3.53 -11.56
C ALA A 137 -12.44 4.74 -11.79
N MET A 138 -12.18 5.55 -10.77
CA MET A 138 -11.24 6.67 -10.84
C MET A 138 -9.78 6.20 -11.06
N ALA A 139 -9.38 5.12 -10.39
CA ALA A 139 -8.03 4.56 -10.51
C ALA A 139 -7.82 3.73 -11.79
N ASN A 140 -8.90 3.32 -12.45
CA ASN A 140 -8.84 2.47 -13.64
C ASN A 140 -8.03 3.14 -14.75
N ARG A 141 -7.00 2.43 -15.24
CA ARG A 141 -6.07 2.89 -16.29
C ARG A 141 -5.23 4.13 -15.94
N THR A 142 -5.14 4.50 -14.67
CA THR A 142 -4.18 5.53 -14.25
C THR A 142 -2.76 4.98 -14.38
N PRO A 143 -1.86 5.63 -15.15
CA PRO A 143 -0.47 5.20 -15.26
C PRO A 143 0.21 5.12 -13.90
N GLY A 144 1.07 4.13 -13.70
CA GLY A 144 1.76 3.91 -12.42
C GLY A 144 0.99 3.09 -11.39
N ILE A 145 -0.27 2.71 -11.67
CA ILE A 145 -1.04 1.79 -10.82
C ILE A 145 -1.17 0.45 -11.54
N ALA A 146 -0.58 -0.60 -10.97
CA ALA A 146 -0.60 -1.95 -11.52
C ALA A 146 -1.81 -2.77 -11.03
N ALA A 147 -2.27 -2.51 -9.80
CA ALA A 147 -3.42 -3.18 -9.21
C ALA A 147 -4.08 -2.32 -8.13
N ILE A 148 -5.28 -2.72 -7.72
CA ILE A 148 -6.02 -2.13 -6.62
C ILE A 148 -6.15 -3.17 -5.50
N GLU A 149 -5.84 -2.78 -4.27
CA GLU A 149 -6.14 -3.54 -3.06
C GLU A 149 -7.37 -2.92 -2.38
N LEU A 150 -8.42 -3.71 -2.18
CA LEU A 150 -9.58 -3.29 -1.40
C LEU A 150 -9.30 -3.54 0.09
N ASN A 151 -9.05 -2.48 0.84
CA ASN A 151 -8.90 -2.57 2.28
C ASN A 151 -10.27 -2.64 2.95
N LEU A 152 -10.72 -3.88 3.16
CA LEU A 152 -12.00 -4.19 3.81
C LEU A 152 -11.87 -4.40 5.32
N SER A 153 -10.67 -4.24 5.88
CA SER A 153 -10.42 -4.57 7.29
C SER A 153 -11.14 -3.66 8.30
N CYS A 154 -11.69 -2.53 7.85
CA CYS A 154 -12.45 -1.62 8.72
C CYS A 154 -13.82 -2.19 9.08
N PRO A 155 -14.11 -2.43 10.38
CA PRO A 155 -15.34 -3.07 10.83
C PRO A 155 -16.60 -2.19 10.78
N ASN A 156 -16.46 -0.90 10.40
CA ASN A 156 -17.56 0.07 10.37
C ASN A 156 -18.05 0.30 8.95
N ILE A 157 -18.80 -0.68 8.44
CA ILE A 157 -19.81 -0.48 7.40
C ILE A 157 -21.17 -0.41 8.10
N GLU A 158 -22.09 0.44 7.64
CA GLU A 158 -23.34 0.83 8.30
C GLU A 158 -24.21 -0.32 8.86
N ASN A 159 -23.96 -1.58 8.45
CA ASN A 159 -24.71 -2.77 8.91
C ASN A 159 -23.85 -3.94 9.42
N GLY A 160 -22.55 -3.77 9.70
CA GLY A 160 -21.73 -4.78 10.37
C GLY A 160 -21.54 -6.12 9.63
N ALA A 161 -21.83 -6.19 8.32
CA ALA A 161 -21.65 -7.40 7.52
C ALA A 161 -20.89 -7.09 6.23
N HIS A 162 -19.75 -7.77 6.04
CA HIS A 162 -19.00 -7.79 4.78
C HIS A 162 -19.86 -8.43 3.69
N PHE A 163 -20.47 -7.61 2.83
CA PHE A 163 -21.25 -8.00 1.66
C PHE A 163 -22.47 -8.88 1.99
N SER A 164 -23.64 -8.26 2.00
CA SER A 164 -24.94 -8.95 1.90
C SER A 164 -25.17 -9.47 0.48
#